data_AF-A0A6B3H146-F1
#
_entry.id   AF-A0A6B3H146-F1
#
_cell.length_a   1.000
_cell.length_b   1.000
_cell.length_c   1.000
_cell.angle_alpha   90.00
_cell.angle_beta   90.00
_cell.angle_gamma   90.00
#
_symmetry.space_group_name_H-M   'P 1'
#
loop_
_entity.id
_entity.type
_entity.pdbx_description
1 polymer ?
#
loop_
_entity_poly.entity_id
_entity_poly.type
_entity_poly.pdbx_seq_one_letter_code
_entity_poly.pdbx_strand_id
1 'polypeptide(L)'
;MMGRTIFIDPGRCIGCQACVSACRECDSHRGKSMIHLDYTDEGHSVASLPTVCMHCEDPVAPCAEVCPADAILVTADGVVQQADTTRCIGC
;
A
#
# COMPACT_ATOMS: atom_id res chain seq x y z
N MET A 1 -4.94 16.64 14.10
CA MET A 1 -4.77 15.80 12.91
C MET A 1 -4.27 14.45 13.40
N MET A 2 -5.17 13.48 13.61
CA MET A 2 -4.81 12.16 14.11
C MET A 2 -4.42 11.29 12.91
N GLY A 3 -3.17 11.44 12.47
CA GLY A 3 -2.60 10.59 11.43
C GLY A 3 -2.51 9.14 11.90
N ARG A 4 -2.79 8.20 11.01
CA ARG A 4 -2.58 6.76 11.26
C ARG A 4 -1.22 6.39 10.70
N THR A 5 -0.31 5.91 11.55
CA THR A 5 1.05 5.53 11.15
C THR A 5 1.26 4.04 11.33
N ILE A 6 1.83 3.38 10.32
CA ILE A 6 2.22 1.97 10.36
C ILE A 6 3.73 1.89 10.51
N PHE A 7 4.20 1.12 11.48
CA PHE A 7 5.61 0.79 11.67
C PHE A 7 5.83 -0.69 11.36
N ILE A 8 6.87 -0.98 10.58
CA ILE A 8 7.24 -2.33 10.16
C ILE A 8 8.69 -2.54 10.55
N ASP A 9 8.99 -3.66 11.23
CA ASP A 9 10.34 -4.10 11.54
C ASP A 9 10.74 -5.26 10.60
N PRO A 10 11.54 -5.01 9.55
CA PRO A 10 11.97 -6.05 8.63
C PRO A 10 12.81 -7.14 9.29
N GLY A 11 13.51 -6.84 10.40
CA GLY A 11 14.33 -7.80 11.13
C GLY A 11 13.50 -8.91 11.81
N ARG A 12 12.19 -8.72 11.92
CA ARG A 12 11.23 -9.70 12.45
C ARG A 12 10.39 -10.36 11.37
N CYS A 13 10.55 -9.96 10.10
CA CYS A 13 9.79 -10.55 9.01
C CYS A 13 10.36 -11.93 8.67
N ILE A 14 9.53 -12.97 8.82
CA ILE A 14 9.89 -14.36 8.51
C ILE A 14 9.31 -14.86 7.19
N GLY A 15 8.77 -13.94 6.38
CA GLY A 15 8.18 -14.27 5.08
C GLY A 15 6.93 -15.16 5.13
N CYS A 16 6.18 -15.19 6.24
CA CYS A 16 5.02 -16.09 6.42
C CYS A 16 3.80 -15.79 5.54
N GLN A 17 3.79 -14.66 4.81
CA GLN A 17 2.69 -14.21 3.95
C GLN A 17 1.32 -14.03 4.64
N ALA A 18 1.29 -13.97 5.98
CA ALA A 18 0.04 -13.74 6.71
C ALA A 18 -0.54 -12.35 6.43
N CYS A 19 0.29 -11.31 6.32
CA CYS A 19 -0.16 -9.94 5.97
C CYS A 19 -0.80 -9.88 4.58
N VAL A 20 -0.21 -10.55 3.60
CA VAL A 20 -0.73 -10.65 2.22
C VAL A 20 -2.07 -11.39 2.22
N SER A 21 -2.16 -12.52 2.93
CA SER A 21 -3.38 -13.32 3.01
C SER A 21 -4.52 -12.56 3.69
N ALA A 22 -4.25 -11.93 4.83
CA ALA A 22 -5.23 -11.11 5.54
C ALA A 22 -5.74 -9.94 4.68
N CYS A 23 -4.86 -9.29 3.91
CA CYS A 23 -5.27 -8.19 3.03
C CYS A 23 -6.20 -8.65 1.90
N ARG A 24 -6.01 -9.87 1.38
CA ARG A 24 -6.89 -10.47 0.36
C ARG A 24 -8.30 -10.75 0.90
N GLU A 25 -8.41 -11.12 2.17
CA GLU A 25 -9.70 -11.43 2.81
C GLU A 25 -10.54 -10.19 3.09
N CYS A 26 -9.98 -8.98 3.01
CA CYS A 26 -10.75 -7.75 3.17
C CYS A 26 -11.72 -7.53 2.00
N ASP A 27 -12.99 -7.28 2.31
CA ASP A 27 -14.06 -7.05 1.33
C ASP A 27 -13.78 -5.88 0.37
N SER A 28 -13.01 -4.88 0.81
CA SER A 28 -12.66 -3.70 0.03
C SER A 28 -11.85 -3.99 -1.23
N HIS A 29 -11.08 -5.08 -1.26
CA HIS A 29 -10.12 -5.36 -2.35
C HIS A 29 -10.47 -6.63 -3.16
N ARG A 30 -11.62 -7.26 -2.89
CA ARG A 30 -12.17 -8.41 -3.66
C ARG A 30 -11.14 -9.53 -3.93
N GLY A 31 -10.42 -9.97 -2.89
CA GLY A 31 -9.46 -11.07 -3.02
C GLY A 31 -8.07 -10.66 -3.54
N LYS A 32 -7.84 -9.38 -3.86
CA LYS A 32 -6.52 -8.88 -4.26
C LYS A 32 -5.80 -8.28 -3.05
N SER A 33 -4.55 -8.68 -2.84
CA SER A 33 -3.72 -8.07 -1.80
C SER A 33 -3.22 -6.73 -2.31
N MET A 34 -3.29 -5.70 -1.47
CA MET A 34 -2.61 -4.43 -1.66
C MET A 34 -1.24 -4.39 -0.97
N ILE A 35 -0.87 -5.49 -0.29
CA ILE A 35 0.44 -5.71 0.32
C ILE A 35 1.23 -6.65 -0.58
N HIS A 36 2.46 -6.27 -0.90
CA HIS A 36 3.45 -7.14 -1.52
C HIS A 36 4.48 -7.59 -0.49
N LEU A 37 5.07 -8.76 -0.69
CA LEU A 37 6.17 -9.24 0.14
C LEU A 37 7.38 -9.39 -0.77
N ASP A 38 8.34 -8.50 -0.61
CA ASP A 38 9.59 -8.51 -1.38
C ASP A 38 10.61 -9.41 -0.72
N TYR A 39 11.31 -10.21 -1.53
CA TYR A 39 12.46 -11.00 -1.14
C TYR A 39 13.69 -10.36 -1.77
N THR A 40 14.54 -9.74 -0.95
CA THR A 40 15.57 -8.81 -1.44
C THR A 40 16.78 -9.49 -2.08
N ASP A 41 17.03 -10.77 -1.77
CA ASP A 41 18.16 -11.57 -2.26
C ASP A 41 17.76 -13.06 -2.32
N GLU A 42 16.79 -13.36 -3.18
CA GLU A 42 16.26 -14.71 -3.35
C GLU A 42 17.36 -15.72 -3.71
N GLY A 43 17.38 -16.84 -3.01
CA GLY A 43 18.36 -17.91 -3.22
C GLY A 43 19.64 -17.78 -2.39
N HIS A 44 19.93 -16.60 -1.84
CA HIS A 44 21.08 -16.39 -0.93
C HIS A 44 20.67 -15.93 0.46
N SER A 45 19.48 -15.35 0.61
CA SER A 45 18.92 -14.88 1.89
C SER A 45 17.43 -15.20 2.01
N VAL A 46 16.98 -15.34 3.24
CA VAL A 46 15.54 -15.42 3.59
C VAL A 46 14.96 -14.04 3.96
N ALA A 47 15.76 -12.98 3.84
CA ALA A 47 15.34 -11.62 4.12
C ALA A 47 14.13 -11.26 3.25
N SER A 48 13.05 -10.86 3.92
CA SER A 48 11.82 -10.43 3.28
C SER A 48 11.31 -9.18 3.96
N LEU A 49 10.62 -8.33 3.20
CA LEU A 49 9.99 -7.12 3.74
C LEU A 49 8.63 -6.91 3.08
N PRO A 50 7.59 -6.60 3.87
CA PRO A 50 6.29 -6.26 3.31
C PRO A 50 6.33 -4.83 2.76
N THR A 51 6.09 -4.68 1.46
CA THR A 51 5.89 -3.39 0.81
C THR A 51 4.40 -3.07 0.77
N VAL A 52 4.07 -1.88 1.26
CA VAL A 52 2.70 -1.37 1.40
C VAL A 52 2.58 0.01 0.76
N CYS A 53 1.35 0.46 0.51
CA CYS A 53 1.14 1.88 0.25
C CYS A 53 1.57 2.67 1.50
N MET A 54 2.53 3.59 1.34
CA MET A 54 3.06 4.38 2.44
C MET A 54 2.10 5.49 2.90
N HIS A 55 1.03 5.75 2.13
CA HIS A 55 0.11 6.87 2.34
C HIS A 55 0.86 8.21 2.54
N CYS A 56 1.73 8.54 1.57
CA CYS A 56 2.62 9.71 1.61
C CYS A 56 1.88 11.04 1.83
N GLU A 57 2.54 12.00 2.48
CA GLU A 57 1.93 13.26 2.93
C GLU A 57 2.42 14.52 2.18
N ASP A 58 3.69 14.64 1.77
CA ASP A 58 4.30 15.98 1.51
C ASP A 58 4.57 16.30 0.02
N PRO A 59 4.02 17.42 -0.54
CA PRO A 59 2.93 18.26 -0.01
C PRO A 59 1.55 17.61 -0.16
N VAL A 60 1.46 16.60 -1.04
CA VAL A 60 0.39 15.62 -1.20
C VAL A 60 1.07 14.32 -1.67
N ALA A 61 0.44 13.17 -1.49
CA ALA A 61 0.91 11.93 -2.10
C ALA A 61 1.20 12.11 -3.61
N PRO A 62 2.43 11.83 -4.10
CA PRO A 62 2.80 12.09 -5.49
C PRO A 62 1.89 11.43 -6.52
N CYS A 63 1.36 10.24 -6.20
CA CYS A 63 0.40 9.55 -7.06
C CYS A 63 -0.94 10.30 -7.19
N ALA A 64 -1.39 10.98 -6.14
CA ALA A 64 -2.59 11.80 -6.18
C ALA A 64 -2.33 13.13 -6.89
N GLU A 65 -1.18 13.75 -6.66
CA GLU A 65 -0.77 15.01 -7.28
C GLU A 65 -0.72 14.92 -8.82
N VAL A 66 -0.19 13.82 -9.36
CA VAL A 66 -0.03 13.66 -10.81
C VAL A 66 -1.28 13.13 -11.52
N CYS A 67 -2.35 12.76 -10.81
CA CYS A 67 -3.51 12.11 -11.40
C CYS A 67 -4.39 13.12 -12.17
N PRO A 68 -4.45 13.09 -13.52
CA PRO A 68 -5.14 14.11 -14.30
C PRO A 68 -6.67 14.05 -14.22
N ALA A 69 -7.22 12.97 -13.64
CA ALA A 69 -8.66 12.74 -13.51
C ALA A 69 -9.17 12.90 -12.06
N ASP A 70 -8.28 13.28 -11.13
CA ASP A 70 -8.43 13.22 -9.67
C ASP A 70 -9.11 11.93 -9.18
N ALA A 71 -8.69 10.79 -9.74
CA ALA A 71 -9.21 9.49 -9.35
C ALA A 71 -8.66 9.03 -8.00
N ILE A 72 -7.52 9.56 -7.56
CA ILE A 72 -6.84 9.21 -6.31
C ILE A 72 -7.03 10.36 -5.32
N LEU A 73 -7.69 10.09 -4.19
CA LEU A 73 -8.01 11.10 -3.18
C LEU A 73 -7.29 10.83 -1.86
N VAL A 74 -6.92 11.90 -1.15
CA VAL A 74 -6.37 11.83 0.20
C VAL A 74 -7.44 12.27 1.20
N THR A 75 -7.76 11.40 2.16
CA THR A 75 -8.74 11.70 3.22
C THR A 75 -8.19 12.72 4.21
N ALA A 76 -9.08 13.32 5.02
CA ALA A 76 -8.69 14.23 6.11
C ALA A 76 -7.78 13.57 7.17
N ASP A 77 -7.79 12.24 7.27
CA ASP A 77 -6.94 11.46 8.19
C ASP A 77 -5.60 11.05 7.55
N GLY A 78 -5.27 11.53 6.34
CA GLY A 78 -4.02 11.25 5.63
C GLY A 78 -4.03 9.95 4.80
N VAL A 79 -5.15 9.21 4.76
CA VAL A 79 -5.24 7.98 3.95
C VAL A 79 -5.35 8.32 2.47
N VAL A 80 -4.33 7.92 1.70
CA VAL A 80 -4.36 7.88 0.23
C VAL A 80 -5.23 6.72 -0.26
N GLN A 81 -6.30 7.00 -0.99
CA GLN A 81 -7.24 5.99 -1.47
C GLN A 81 -6.77 5.36 -2.78
N GLN A 82 -7.30 4.17 -3.09
CA GLN A 82 -7.17 3.58 -4.42
C GLN A 82 -7.82 4.50 -5.46
N ALA A 83 -7.33 4.46 -6.71
CA ALA A 83 -8.00 5.12 -7.82
C ALA A 83 -9.47 4.67 -7.95
N ASP A 84 -10.38 5.65 -7.97
CA ASP A 84 -11.80 5.45 -8.29
C ASP A 84 -11.92 5.01 -9.75
N THR A 85 -12.40 3.78 -9.95
CA THR A 85 -12.56 3.17 -11.26
C THR A 85 -13.59 3.87 -12.15
N THR A 86 -14.46 4.71 -11.59
CA THR A 86 -15.43 5.50 -12.36
C THR A 86 -14.83 6.79 -12.94
N ARG A 87 -13.70 7.25 -12.38
CA ARG A 87 -12.98 8.46 -12.82
C ARG A 87 -11.69 8.14 -13.57
N CYS A 88 -11.04 7.02 -13.22
CA CYS A 88 -9.74 6.63 -13.75
C CYS A 88 -9.77 6.45 -15.27
N ILE A 89 -8.85 7.10 -15.98
CA ILE A 89 -8.72 7.06 -17.45
C ILE A 89 -7.60 6.14 -17.95
N GLY A 90 -6.84 5.50 -17.05
CA GLY A 90 -5.77 4.55 -17.40
C GLY A 90 -4.56 5.18 -18.10
N CYS A 91 -4.23 6.42 -17.77
CA CYS A 91 -3.03 7.13 -18.26
C CYS A 91 -1.72 6.50 -17.79
#